data_AF-A0A5Q5CKC7-F1
#
_entry.id   AF-A0A5Q5CKC7-F1
#
_cell.length_a   1.000
_cell.length_b   1.000
_cell.length_c   1.000
_cell.angle_alpha   90.00
_cell.angle_beta   90.00
_cell.angle_gamma   90.00
#
_symmetry.space_group_name_H-M   'P 1'
#
loop_
_entity.id
_entity.type
_entity.pdbx_description
1 polymer ?
#
loop_
_entity_poly.entity_id
_entity_poly.type
_entity_poly.pdbx_seq_one_letter_code
_entity_poly.pdbx_strand_id
1 'polypeptide(L)'
;MAEASIVRRASYGPSSPAVGARGATTRSRITEVSLELFGRLGYFDTSVDAIAKAAGVSRATLYQYFQGKDEIFLELLNECGSALFRVARRIGPLGPDEVGFDNLNWWLGEWSWVFEKYSTMFVQWTAIASSDTKVRPQITRFVRSYNHRVAERLAASGLQGLDPEVAAMTMTALVHRINLFVHTDGAYGRSAKDAVDTLSVFLQLALFPDTPPSVLTSLRLRASADPAADVDAVEVPAAPDVEGLSISERTATLSKRAVSTVTALAAAGAAQFRAHGYRSTSVDDIVEAAAVARGTFYKYFNDKQDLLAAVAAEIYTAAMTFAERIADVDPVADEQTLRNWLATYVEFYDRYSGCIEAWAEGATDDPTIVGIGENGQVLMDVGAARMLIGRPGPYPFDPVVAALILRALVTRVRQAALDLPEPIHDDEIVELLMTLIRRGFFGLAT
;
A
#
# COMPACT_ATOMS: atom_id res chain seq x y z
N MET A 1 22.22 44.86 16.32
CA MET A 1 23.27 44.02 15.68
C MET A 1 22.69 43.49 14.39
N ALA A 2 23.29 43.85 13.26
CA ALA A 2 22.80 43.49 11.94
C ALA A 2 22.77 41.96 11.76
N GLU A 3 21.64 41.42 11.33
CA GLU A 3 21.53 40.06 10.81
C GLU A 3 22.48 39.93 9.61
N ALA A 4 23.54 39.15 9.79
CA ALA A 4 24.41 38.79 8.68
C ALA A 4 23.59 37.93 7.71
N SER A 5 23.18 38.52 6.58
CA SER A 5 22.59 37.78 5.47
C SER A 5 23.61 36.72 5.04
N ILE A 6 23.32 35.44 5.29
CA ILE A 6 24.10 34.34 4.76
C ILE A 6 23.97 34.43 3.24
N VAL A 7 24.98 34.99 2.58
CA VAL A 7 25.08 35.05 1.12
C VAL A 7 25.20 33.61 0.63
N ARG A 8 24.06 33.05 0.22
CA ARG A 8 23.93 31.66 -0.26
C ARG A 8 24.69 31.54 -1.58
N ARG A 9 25.63 30.61 -1.67
CA ARG A 9 26.07 30.08 -2.98
C ARG A 9 24.89 29.32 -3.58
N ALA A 10 24.69 29.42 -4.89
CA ALA A 10 23.60 28.76 -5.61
C ALA A 10 23.55 27.26 -5.28
N SER A 11 22.34 26.72 -5.08
CA SER A 11 22.12 25.29 -4.84
C SER A 11 22.85 24.46 -5.89
N TYR A 12 23.62 23.46 -5.42
CA TYR A 12 24.27 22.47 -6.27
C TYR A 12 23.20 21.52 -6.82
N GLY A 13 22.39 22.01 -7.77
CA GLY A 13 21.47 21.18 -8.54
C GLY A 13 22.24 20.27 -9.51
N PRO A 14 21.57 19.26 -10.10
CA PRO A 14 22.17 18.30 -11.04
C PRO A 14 22.74 18.94 -12.32
N SER A 15 22.46 20.23 -12.55
CA SER A 15 22.97 21.05 -13.65
C SER A 15 24.11 21.99 -13.27
N SER A 16 24.68 21.90 -12.06
CA SER A 16 25.79 22.76 -11.63
C SER A 16 27.15 22.16 -12.06
N PRO A 17 27.83 22.71 -13.08
CA PRO A 17 29.07 22.14 -13.62
C PRO A 17 30.31 22.31 -12.70
N ALA A 18 30.12 22.65 -11.42
CA ALA A 18 31.16 23.18 -10.54
C ALA A 18 31.45 22.36 -9.27
N VAL A 19 30.99 21.12 -9.16
CA VAL A 19 31.51 20.17 -8.16
C VAL A 19 32.59 19.32 -8.85
N GLY A 20 33.86 19.60 -8.56
CA GLY A 20 34.97 18.74 -9.01
C GLY A 20 34.77 17.29 -8.51
N ALA A 21 35.52 16.33 -9.07
CA ALA A 21 35.34 14.89 -8.80
C ALA A 21 35.13 14.53 -7.31
N ARG A 22 35.88 15.18 -6.40
CA ARG A 22 35.74 14.98 -4.93
C ARG A 22 34.36 15.37 -4.38
N GLY A 23 33.74 16.41 -4.93
CA GLY A 23 32.41 16.86 -4.54
C GLY A 23 31.33 15.90 -5.00
N ALA A 24 31.44 15.36 -6.22
CA ALA A 24 30.55 14.31 -6.72
C ALA A 24 30.63 13.05 -5.84
N THR A 25 31.85 12.58 -5.52
CA THR A 25 32.04 11.44 -4.61
C THR A 25 31.43 11.69 -3.22
N THR A 26 31.53 12.91 -2.71
CA THR A 26 30.93 13.26 -1.40
C THR A 26 29.41 13.24 -1.46
N ARG A 27 28.81 13.79 -2.53
CA ARG A 27 27.36 13.78 -2.73
C ARG A 27 26.82 12.36 -2.84
N SER A 28 27.42 11.52 -3.68
CA SER A 28 27.04 10.10 -3.82
C SER A 28 27.15 9.34 -2.49
N ARG A 29 28.20 9.57 -1.72
CA ARG A 29 28.34 8.94 -0.40
C ARG A 29 27.24 9.37 0.57
N ILE A 30 26.79 10.63 0.52
CA ILE A 30 25.67 11.10 1.34
C ILE A 30 24.37 10.41 0.91
N THR A 31 24.10 10.27 -0.39
CA THR A 31 22.87 9.62 -0.88
C THR A 31 22.85 8.12 -0.58
N GLU A 32 23.97 7.42 -0.79
CA GLU A 32 24.14 5.99 -0.48
C GLU A 32 23.89 5.69 1.00
N VAL A 33 24.55 6.43 1.90
CA VAL A 33 24.37 6.26 3.35
C VAL A 33 22.96 6.63 3.78
N SER A 34 22.35 7.65 3.16
CA SER A 34 20.97 8.02 3.48
C SER A 34 19.99 6.92 3.09
N LEU A 35 20.19 6.28 1.92
CA LEU A 35 19.38 5.15 1.50
C LEU A 35 19.48 3.98 2.49
N GLU A 36 20.69 3.63 2.94
CA GLU A 36 20.90 2.60 3.98
C GLU A 36 20.16 2.95 5.28
N LEU A 37 20.30 4.20 5.76
CA LEU A 37 19.65 4.66 6.98
C LEU A 37 18.13 4.66 6.86
N PHE A 38 17.58 5.10 5.72
CA PHE A 38 16.14 5.03 5.46
C PHE A 38 15.64 3.58 5.43
N GLY A 39 16.42 2.65 4.89
CA GLY A 39 16.07 1.22 4.91
C GLY A 39 16.06 0.63 6.32
N ARG A 40 16.99 1.04 7.18
CA ARG A 40 17.12 0.49 8.54
C ARG A 40 16.23 1.16 9.58
N LEU A 41 16.09 2.48 9.51
CA LEU A 41 15.42 3.30 10.54
C LEU A 41 14.06 3.82 10.06
N GLY A 42 13.76 3.74 8.77
CA GLY A 42 12.67 4.48 8.17
C GLY A 42 12.98 5.95 7.93
N TYR A 43 12.20 6.58 7.07
CA TYR A 43 12.35 7.98 6.69
C TYR A 43 12.12 8.93 7.87
N PHE A 44 11.10 8.67 8.68
CA PHE A 44 10.71 9.57 9.77
C PHE A 44 11.75 9.63 10.89
N ASP A 45 12.33 8.49 11.28
CA ASP A 45 13.31 8.41 12.37
C ASP A 45 14.75 8.75 11.94
N THR A 46 15.01 8.81 10.63
CA THR A 46 16.32 9.22 10.14
C THR A 46 16.51 10.73 10.29
N SER A 47 17.58 11.14 10.99
CA SER A 47 17.96 12.54 11.20
C SER A 47 19.13 12.97 10.32
N VAL A 48 19.22 14.29 10.03
CA VAL A 48 20.36 14.87 9.29
C VAL A 48 21.68 14.63 10.02
N ASP A 49 21.67 14.64 11.35
CA ASP A 49 22.86 14.39 12.16
C ASP A 49 23.31 12.92 12.05
N ALA A 50 22.36 11.98 12.02
CA ALA A 50 22.66 10.56 11.79
C ALA A 50 23.27 10.34 10.39
N ILE A 51 22.71 10.98 9.35
CA ILE A 51 23.24 10.93 7.99
C ILE A 51 24.65 11.51 7.94
N ALA A 52 24.89 12.71 8.49
CA ALA A 52 26.20 13.36 8.47
C ALA A 52 27.27 12.49 9.16
N LYS A 53 26.92 11.93 10.33
CA LYS A 53 27.80 11.03 11.09
C LYS A 53 28.13 9.77 10.28
N ALA A 54 27.14 9.09 9.73
CA ALA A 54 27.34 7.86 8.97
C ALA A 54 28.10 8.12 7.66
N ALA A 55 27.85 9.25 7.01
CA ALA A 55 28.59 9.70 5.83
C ALA A 55 29.95 10.31 6.18
N GLY A 56 30.41 10.30 7.43
CA GLY A 56 31.72 10.82 7.84
C GLY A 56 31.98 12.27 7.40
N VAL A 57 30.95 13.12 7.43
CA VAL A 57 31.03 14.55 7.11
C VAL A 57 30.47 15.38 8.26
N SER A 58 30.86 16.66 8.34
CA SER A 58 30.22 17.57 9.29
C SER A 58 28.80 17.91 8.85
N ARG A 59 27.93 18.29 9.79
CA ARG A 59 26.59 18.81 9.48
C ARG A 59 26.65 20.02 8.53
N ALA A 60 27.62 20.91 8.74
CA ALA A 60 27.86 22.06 7.86
C ALA A 60 28.24 21.63 6.43
N THR A 61 29.04 20.56 6.30
CA THR A 61 29.39 19.98 5.00
C THR A 61 28.18 19.36 4.32
N LEU A 62 27.33 18.60 5.04
CA LEU A 62 26.09 18.06 4.46
C LEU A 62 25.21 19.18 3.91
N TYR A 63 25.03 20.27 4.67
CA TYR A 63 24.25 21.43 4.22
C TYR A 63 24.83 22.18 3.03
N GLN A 64 26.10 21.95 2.67
CA GLN A 64 26.65 22.45 1.42
C GLN A 64 26.10 21.68 0.21
N TYR A 65 25.67 20.42 0.37
CA TYR A 65 25.14 19.59 -0.71
C TYR A 65 23.61 19.51 -0.70
N PHE A 66 22.99 19.46 0.49
CA PHE A 66 21.55 19.24 0.65
C PHE A 66 20.97 20.10 1.78
N GLN A 67 19.80 20.72 1.55
CA GLN A 67 19.04 21.51 2.52
C GLN A 67 18.48 20.66 3.68
N GLY A 68 18.44 19.34 3.53
CA GLY A 68 17.98 18.41 4.55
C GLY A 68 17.68 17.02 3.98
N LYS A 69 17.14 16.14 4.82
CA LYS A 69 16.80 14.76 4.42
C LYS A 69 15.75 14.71 3.31
N ASP A 70 14.82 15.66 3.29
CA ASP A 70 13.77 15.74 2.26
C ASP A 70 14.38 15.91 0.86
N GLU A 71 15.41 16.77 0.69
CA GLU A 71 16.08 16.96 -0.60
C GLU A 71 16.88 15.73 -1.01
N ILE A 72 17.53 15.06 -0.06
CA ILE A 72 18.24 13.79 -0.31
C ILE A 72 17.26 12.72 -0.79
N PHE A 73 16.11 12.60 -0.12
CA PHE A 73 15.08 11.65 -0.49
C PHE A 73 14.50 11.95 -1.89
N LEU A 74 14.25 13.23 -2.21
CA LEU A 74 13.80 13.63 -3.54
C LEU A 74 14.82 13.32 -4.64
N GLU A 75 16.13 13.42 -4.35
CA GLU A 75 17.17 12.99 -5.30
C GLU A 75 17.09 11.49 -5.57
N LEU A 76 17.03 10.66 -4.51
CA LEU A 76 16.87 9.20 -4.62
C LEU A 76 15.55 8.82 -5.34
N LEU A 77 14.46 9.55 -5.06
CA LEU A 77 13.17 9.36 -5.72
C LEU A 77 13.27 9.66 -7.22
N ASN A 78 14.00 10.71 -7.61
CA ASN A 78 14.21 11.04 -9.03
C ASN A 78 15.02 9.96 -9.77
N GLU A 79 16.00 9.35 -9.11
CA GLU A 79 16.77 8.23 -9.69
C GLU A 79 15.87 7.00 -9.92
N CYS A 80 15.11 6.59 -8.91
CA CYS A 80 14.14 5.50 -9.00
C CYS A 80 13.08 5.80 -10.06
N GLY A 81 12.49 6.99 -10.02
CA GLY A 81 11.47 7.44 -10.94
C GLY A 81 11.95 7.49 -12.39
N SER A 82 13.21 7.86 -12.63
CA SER A 82 13.82 7.82 -13.96
C SER A 82 13.94 6.40 -14.51
N ALA A 83 14.13 5.39 -13.65
CA ALA A 83 14.08 3.99 -14.06
C ALA A 83 12.66 3.58 -14.49
N LEU A 84 11.64 3.87 -13.67
CA LEU A 84 10.24 3.61 -14.02
C LEU A 84 9.81 4.31 -15.32
N PHE A 85 10.14 5.59 -15.50
CA PHE A 85 9.82 6.31 -16.75
C PHE A 85 10.56 5.75 -17.98
N ARG A 86 11.69 5.05 -17.82
CA ARG A 86 12.30 4.31 -18.93
C ARG A 86 11.47 3.08 -19.30
N VAL A 87 10.94 2.35 -18.31
CA VAL A 87 10.05 1.21 -18.52
C VAL A 87 8.77 1.66 -19.22
N ALA A 88 8.06 2.66 -18.68
CA ALA A 88 6.82 3.17 -19.28
C ALA A 88 6.98 3.72 -20.71
N ARG A 89 8.15 4.24 -21.08
CA ARG A 89 8.41 4.70 -22.47
C ARG A 89 8.57 3.56 -23.46
N ARG A 90 8.96 2.38 -22.98
CA ARG A 90 9.29 1.21 -23.81
C ARG A 90 8.14 0.21 -23.88
N ILE A 91 7.08 0.38 -23.11
CA ILE A 91 5.89 -0.45 -23.22
C ILE A 91 5.36 -0.38 -24.67
N GLY A 92 5.21 -1.55 -25.28
CA GLY A 92 4.63 -1.68 -26.60
C GLY A 92 3.11 -1.45 -26.60
N PRO A 93 2.43 -1.66 -27.74
CA PRO A 93 0.98 -1.62 -27.78
C PRO A 93 0.39 -2.68 -26.83
N LEU A 94 -0.63 -2.30 -26.07
CA LEU A 94 -1.44 -3.21 -25.28
C LEU A 94 -2.68 -3.62 -26.09
N GLY A 95 -3.31 -4.73 -25.73
CA GLY A 95 -4.51 -5.22 -26.41
C GLY A 95 -4.88 -6.65 -26.05
N PRO A 96 -6.01 -7.17 -26.58
CA PRO A 96 -6.51 -8.52 -26.32
C PRO A 96 -5.74 -9.63 -27.07
N ASP A 97 -4.60 -9.34 -27.68
CA ASP A 97 -3.82 -10.27 -28.50
C ASP A 97 -2.50 -10.70 -27.83
N GLU A 98 -1.79 -11.63 -28.45
CA GLU A 98 -0.52 -12.18 -27.94
C GLU A 98 0.55 -11.10 -27.76
N VAL A 99 0.64 -10.15 -28.69
CA VAL A 99 1.61 -9.05 -28.61
C VAL A 99 1.27 -8.11 -27.45
N GLY A 100 0.00 -7.76 -27.28
CA GLY A 100 -0.49 -6.94 -26.19
C GLY A 100 -0.23 -7.58 -24.83
N PHE A 101 -0.48 -8.88 -24.72
CA PHE A 101 -0.23 -9.65 -23.51
C PHE A 101 1.26 -9.76 -23.18
N ASP A 102 2.11 -10.05 -24.17
CA ASP A 102 3.57 -10.10 -23.99
C ASP A 102 4.12 -8.74 -23.53
N ASN A 103 3.61 -7.63 -24.09
CA ASN A 103 3.99 -6.28 -23.66
C ASN A 103 3.55 -5.97 -22.21
N LEU A 104 2.37 -6.44 -21.81
CA LEU A 104 1.89 -6.32 -20.43
C LEU A 104 2.76 -7.13 -19.46
N ASN A 105 3.03 -8.40 -19.76
CA ASN A 105 3.89 -9.26 -18.93
C ASN A 105 5.31 -8.70 -18.84
N TRP A 106 5.87 -8.24 -19.95
CA TRP A 106 7.18 -7.57 -19.97
C TRP A 106 7.19 -6.32 -19.08
N TRP A 107 6.16 -5.47 -19.17
CA TRP A 107 6.05 -4.28 -18.32
C TRP A 107 6.01 -4.63 -16.84
N LEU A 108 5.23 -5.64 -16.45
CA LEU A 108 5.17 -6.11 -15.05
C LEU A 108 6.51 -6.68 -14.57
N GLY A 109 7.21 -7.43 -15.42
CA GLY A 109 8.54 -7.98 -15.12
C GLY A 109 9.59 -6.88 -14.92
N GLU A 110 9.65 -5.90 -15.82
CA GLU A 110 10.57 -4.76 -15.68
C GLU A 110 10.23 -3.89 -14.47
N TRP A 111 8.94 -3.72 -14.18
CA TRP A 111 8.49 -3.01 -12.99
C TRP A 111 8.97 -3.74 -11.73
N SER A 112 8.81 -5.06 -11.67
CA SER A 112 9.30 -5.90 -10.56
C SER A 112 10.81 -5.79 -10.39
N TRP A 113 11.58 -5.80 -11.49
CA TRP A 113 13.03 -5.60 -11.44
C TRP A 113 13.42 -4.21 -10.89
N VAL A 114 12.72 -3.15 -11.33
CA VAL A 114 12.93 -1.80 -10.78
C VAL A 114 12.58 -1.77 -9.29
N PHE A 115 11.51 -2.43 -8.88
CA PHE A 115 11.14 -2.54 -7.47
C PHE A 115 12.25 -3.20 -6.65
N GLU A 116 12.73 -4.37 -7.05
CA GLU A 116 13.79 -5.11 -6.35
C GLU A 116 15.05 -4.24 -6.18
N LYS A 117 15.46 -3.56 -7.26
CA LYS A 117 16.63 -2.69 -7.26
C LYS A 117 16.51 -1.48 -6.34
N TYR A 118 15.30 -0.93 -6.19
CA TYR A 118 15.04 0.30 -5.44
C TYR A 118 14.05 0.06 -4.28
N SER A 119 14.04 -1.14 -3.71
CA SER A 119 13.00 -1.60 -2.77
C SER A 119 12.82 -0.69 -1.57
N THR A 120 13.93 -0.22 -0.98
CA THR A 120 13.92 0.77 0.10
C THR A 120 13.13 2.03 -0.28
N MET A 121 13.28 2.55 -1.51
CA MET A 121 12.53 3.73 -1.94
C MET A 121 11.03 3.46 -2.06
N PHE A 122 10.62 2.28 -2.55
CA PHE A 122 9.21 1.93 -2.66
C PHE A 122 8.55 1.67 -1.31
N VAL A 123 9.28 1.04 -0.37
CA VAL A 123 8.82 0.85 1.01
C VAL A 123 8.63 2.21 1.68
N GLN A 124 9.66 3.07 1.64
CA GLN A 124 9.62 4.37 2.32
C GLN A 124 8.63 5.35 1.68
N TRP A 125 8.48 5.31 0.36
CA TRP A 125 7.42 6.06 -0.32
C TRP A 125 6.08 5.73 0.31
N THR A 126 5.72 4.45 0.49
CA THR A 126 4.39 4.04 0.95
C THR A 126 4.03 4.75 2.26
N ALA A 127 4.94 4.74 3.24
CA ALA A 127 4.79 5.46 4.50
C ALA A 127 4.70 6.99 4.34
N ILE A 128 5.51 7.57 3.44
CA ILE A 128 5.52 9.03 3.18
C ILE A 128 4.24 9.49 2.46
N ALA A 129 3.70 8.68 1.55
CA ALA A 129 2.50 9.00 0.79
C ALA A 129 1.25 9.07 1.68
N SER A 130 1.22 8.27 2.76
CA SER A 130 0.16 8.29 3.78
C SER A 130 0.33 9.42 4.82
N SER A 131 1.40 10.22 4.76
CA SER A 131 1.72 11.25 5.76
C SER A 131 1.79 12.66 5.20
N ASP A 132 1.42 13.67 5.99
CA ASP A 132 1.60 15.08 5.58
C ASP A 132 3.08 15.50 5.64
N THR A 133 3.74 15.50 4.49
CA THR A 133 5.17 15.83 4.35
C THR A 133 5.42 16.75 3.17
N LYS A 134 6.54 17.46 3.18
CA LYS A 134 7.00 18.28 2.04
C LYS A 134 7.32 17.45 0.79
N VAL A 135 7.54 16.15 0.96
CA VAL A 135 7.88 15.20 -0.12
C VAL A 135 6.62 14.67 -0.82
N ARG A 136 5.52 14.49 -0.07
CA ARG A 136 4.26 13.92 -0.59
C ARG A 136 3.77 14.57 -1.89
N PRO A 137 3.74 15.92 -2.05
CA PRO A 137 3.31 16.53 -3.32
C PRO A 137 4.17 16.15 -4.53
N GLN A 138 5.47 15.86 -4.34
CA GLN A 138 6.35 15.43 -5.42
C GLN A 138 6.09 13.97 -5.80
N ILE A 139 5.83 13.11 -4.81
CA ILE A 139 5.40 11.72 -5.03
C ILE A 139 4.09 11.69 -5.81
N THR A 140 3.05 12.41 -5.37
CA THR A 140 1.76 12.48 -6.07
C THR A 140 1.92 12.96 -7.51
N ARG A 141 2.76 13.98 -7.75
CA ARG A 141 3.06 14.46 -9.11
C ARG A 141 3.74 13.38 -9.96
N PHE A 142 4.70 12.66 -9.38
CA PHE A 142 5.38 11.57 -10.07
C PHE A 142 4.40 10.46 -10.47
N VAL A 143 3.55 10.00 -9.54
CA VAL A 143 2.53 8.97 -9.78
C VAL A 143 1.59 9.39 -10.89
N ARG A 144 1.03 10.60 -10.80
CA ARG A 144 0.12 11.13 -11.82
C ARG A 144 0.78 11.14 -13.19
N SER A 145 2.01 11.64 -13.28
CA SER A 145 2.72 11.68 -14.56
C SER A 145 3.07 10.30 -15.09
N TYR A 146 3.31 9.31 -14.22
CA TYR A 146 3.56 7.93 -14.62
C TYR A 146 2.29 7.26 -15.13
N ASN A 147 1.20 7.34 -14.36
CA ASN A 147 -0.11 6.77 -14.71
C ASN A 147 -0.62 7.36 -16.02
N HIS A 148 -0.52 8.68 -16.21
CA HIS A 148 -0.93 9.34 -17.44
C HIS A 148 -0.27 8.75 -18.69
N ARG A 149 1.03 8.42 -18.62
CA ARG A 149 1.74 7.80 -19.76
C ARG A 149 1.29 6.37 -20.04
N VAL A 150 0.93 5.62 -19.00
CA VAL A 150 0.35 4.28 -19.15
C VAL A 150 -1.07 4.40 -19.70
N ALA A 151 -1.83 5.40 -19.26
CA ALA A 151 -3.18 5.71 -19.73
C ALA A 151 -3.19 6.07 -21.22
N GLU A 152 -2.23 6.86 -21.71
CA GLU A 152 -2.06 7.15 -23.15
C GLU A 152 -1.91 5.87 -24.00
N ARG A 153 -1.29 4.82 -23.45
CA ARG A 153 -1.13 3.52 -24.12
C ARG A 153 -2.41 2.72 -24.09
N LEU A 154 -3.11 2.71 -22.96
CA LEU A 154 -4.41 2.04 -22.79
C LEU A 154 -5.52 2.70 -23.63
N ALA A 155 -5.49 4.02 -23.79
CA ALA A 155 -6.44 4.73 -24.65
C ALA A 155 -6.35 4.27 -26.12
N ALA A 156 -5.17 3.81 -26.54
CA ALA A 156 -4.93 3.30 -27.89
C ALA A 156 -5.12 1.78 -28.03
N SER A 157 -5.48 1.05 -26.95
CA SER A 157 -5.53 -0.41 -26.93
C SER A 157 -6.94 -1.02 -27.10
N GLY A 158 -7.96 -0.19 -27.34
CA GLY A 158 -9.35 -0.66 -27.43
C GLY A 158 -9.93 -1.11 -26.08
N LEU A 159 -9.50 -0.46 -24.99
CA LEU A 159 -10.03 -0.69 -23.64
C LEU A 159 -11.57 -0.52 -23.60
N GLN A 160 -12.28 -1.44 -22.95
CA GLN A 160 -13.74 -1.43 -22.88
C GLN A 160 -14.25 -1.23 -21.45
N GLY A 161 -15.16 -0.27 -21.26
CA GLY A 161 -15.88 -0.09 -19.99
C GLY A 161 -15.00 0.32 -18.80
N LEU A 162 -13.78 0.78 -19.05
CA LEU A 162 -12.89 1.35 -18.06
C LEU A 162 -12.28 2.64 -18.61
N ASP A 163 -12.21 3.68 -17.79
CA ASP A 163 -11.45 4.87 -18.11
C ASP A 163 -9.93 4.54 -18.14
N PRO A 164 -9.16 5.01 -19.15
CA PRO A 164 -7.73 4.70 -19.25
C PRO A 164 -6.88 5.17 -18.06
N GLU A 165 -7.21 6.29 -17.41
CA GLU A 165 -6.49 6.77 -16.22
C GLU A 165 -6.80 5.89 -15.01
N VAL A 166 -8.05 5.49 -14.84
CA VAL A 166 -8.47 4.54 -13.80
C VAL A 166 -7.78 3.19 -13.99
N ALA A 167 -7.76 2.67 -15.21
CA ALA A 167 -7.08 1.42 -15.53
C ALA A 167 -5.56 1.49 -15.28
N ALA A 168 -4.90 2.57 -15.73
CA ALA A 168 -3.47 2.79 -15.48
C ALA A 168 -3.14 2.90 -13.98
N MET A 169 -4.00 3.60 -13.23
CA MET A 169 -3.91 3.72 -11.78
C MET A 169 -4.02 2.34 -11.11
N THR A 170 -5.02 1.53 -11.47
CA THR A 170 -5.20 0.19 -10.95
C THR A 170 -3.99 -0.70 -11.25
N MET A 171 -3.53 -0.74 -12.52
CA MET A 171 -2.35 -1.54 -12.91
C MET A 171 -1.13 -1.19 -12.07
N THR A 172 -0.83 0.11 -11.94
CA THR A 172 0.34 0.61 -11.21
C THR A 172 0.22 0.34 -9.70
N ALA A 173 -0.98 0.52 -9.14
CA ALA A 173 -1.28 0.22 -7.75
C ALA A 173 -1.08 -1.26 -7.41
N LEU A 174 -1.57 -2.15 -8.27
CA LEU A 174 -1.49 -3.60 -8.06
C LEU A 174 -0.07 -4.12 -8.19
N VAL A 175 0.66 -3.75 -9.26
CA VAL A 175 2.06 -4.20 -9.42
C VAL A 175 2.94 -3.73 -8.26
N HIS A 176 2.70 -2.52 -7.74
CA HIS A 176 3.38 -2.03 -6.54
C HIS A 176 3.06 -2.85 -5.30
N ARG A 177 1.78 -3.09 -5.02
CA ARG A 177 1.40 -3.85 -3.82
C ARG A 177 1.87 -5.29 -3.86
N ILE A 178 1.77 -5.96 -5.00
CA ILE A 178 2.21 -7.34 -5.15
C ILE A 178 3.73 -7.46 -4.90
N ASN A 179 4.54 -6.57 -5.49
CA ASN A 179 5.98 -6.59 -5.22
C ASN A 179 6.32 -6.25 -3.78
N LEU A 180 5.56 -5.34 -3.15
CA LEU A 180 5.73 -5.04 -1.73
C LEU A 180 5.45 -6.28 -0.87
N PHE A 181 4.35 -7.00 -1.11
CA PHE A 181 4.02 -8.22 -0.35
C PHE A 181 5.10 -9.29 -0.49
N VAL A 182 5.63 -9.50 -1.70
CA VAL A 182 6.74 -10.44 -1.91
C VAL A 182 8.00 -9.98 -1.17
N HIS A 183 8.30 -8.69 -1.19
CA HIS A 183 9.50 -8.14 -0.55
C HIS A 183 9.44 -8.18 0.99
N THR A 184 8.26 -8.00 1.58
CA THR A 184 8.06 -8.02 3.04
C THR A 184 7.66 -9.40 3.56
N ASP A 185 7.91 -10.47 2.80
CA ASP A 185 7.57 -11.86 3.12
C ASP A 185 6.07 -12.12 3.40
N GLY A 186 5.20 -11.20 2.98
CA GLY A 186 3.75 -11.32 3.06
C GLY A 186 3.14 -12.15 1.93
N ALA A 187 3.96 -12.89 1.18
CA ALA A 187 3.56 -13.69 0.03
C ALA A 187 3.67 -15.21 0.27
N TYR A 188 3.80 -15.66 1.52
CA TYR A 188 3.73 -17.08 1.90
C TYR A 188 4.72 -17.96 1.09
N GLY A 189 5.95 -17.46 0.93
CA GLY A 189 7.01 -18.12 0.16
C GLY A 189 6.83 -18.13 -1.36
N ARG A 190 5.87 -17.37 -1.92
CA ARG A 190 5.70 -17.23 -3.39
C ARG A 190 6.73 -16.27 -3.97
N SER A 191 7.25 -16.63 -5.15
CA SER A 191 8.28 -15.82 -5.81
C SER A 191 7.68 -14.59 -6.51
N ALA A 192 8.51 -13.55 -6.72
CA ALA A 192 8.13 -12.40 -7.51
C ALA A 192 7.67 -12.79 -8.92
N LYS A 193 8.28 -13.82 -9.51
CA LYS A 193 7.90 -14.36 -10.82
C LYS A 193 6.49 -14.94 -10.81
N ASP A 194 6.16 -15.81 -9.85
CA ASP A 194 4.81 -16.39 -9.75
C ASP A 194 3.75 -15.31 -9.59
N ALA A 195 4.07 -14.29 -8.79
CA ALA A 195 3.21 -13.14 -8.55
C ALA A 195 2.99 -12.29 -9.82
N VAL A 196 4.06 -12.01 -10.56
CA VAL A 196 4.01 -11.26 -11.83
C VAL A 196 3.24 -12.02 -12.90
N ASP A 197 3.49 -13.32 -13.07
CA ASP A 197 2.82 -14.11 -14.10
C ASP A 197 1.31 -14.20 -13.83
N THR A 198 0.92 -14.45 -12.58
CA THR A 198 -0.50 -14.46 -12.15
C THR A 198 -1.15 -13.09 -12.34
N LEU A 199 -0.47 -12.02 -11.91
CA LEU A 199 -0.97 -10.65 -12.09
C LEU A 199 -1.10 -10.27 -13.57
N SER A 200 -0.23 -10.80 -14.44
CA SER A 200 -0.30 -10.58 -15.89
C SER A 200 -1.60 -11.13 -16.46
N VAL A 201 -1.94 -12.38 -16.13
CA VAL A 201 -3.19 -13.01 -16.58
C VAL A 201 -4.41 -12.30 -15.99
N PHE A 202 -4.38 -11.96 -14.70
CA PHE A 202 -5.45 -11.21 -14.05
C PHE A 202 -5.69 -9.85 -14.73
N LEU A 203 -4.64 -9.05 -14.93
CA LEU A 203 -4.75 -7.74 -15.55
C LEU A 203 -5.16 -7.83 -17.02
N GLN A 204 -4.67 -8.83 -17.76
CA GLN A 204 -5.08 -9.05 -19.15
C GLN A 204 -6.59 -9.27 -19.24
N LEU A 205 -7.15 -10.13 -18.41
CA LEU A 205 -8.58 -10.40 -18.39
C LEU A 205 -9.38 -9.19 -17.86
N ALA A 206 -8.87 -8.50 -16.84
CA ALA A 206 -9.52 -7.32 -16.26
C ALA A 206 -9.65 -6.16 -17.26
N LEU A 207 -8.59 -5.91 -18.03
CA LEU A 207 -8.51 -4.82 -19.02
C LEU A 207 -9.16 -5.20 -20.35
N PHE A 208 -8.96 -6.45 -20.78
CA PHE A 208 -9.37 -6.96 -22.09
C PHE A 208 -10.18 -8.25 -21.91
N PRO A 209 -11.45 -8.17 -21.47
CA PRO A 209 -12.25 -9.35 -21.17
C PRO A 209 -12.54 -10.24 -22.39
N ASP A 210 -12.41 -9.70 -23.60
CA ASP A 210 -12.55 -10.45 -24.86
C ASP A 210 -11.25 -11.18 -25.28
N THR A 211 -10.22 -11.21 -24.44
CA THR A 211 -8.95 -11.89 -24.74
C THR A 211 -9.18 -13.36 -25.06
N PRO A 212 -8.80 -13.86 -26.26
CA PRO A 212 -8.98 -15.26 -26.63
C PRO A 212 -8.17 -16.17 -25.71
N PRO A 213 -8.68 -17.35 -25.32
CA PRO A 213 -7.97 -18.21 -24.38
C PRO A 213 -6.58 -18.65 -24.83
N SER A 214 -6.34 -18.72 -26.14
CA SER A 214 -5.05 -19.05 -26.74
C SER A 214 -3.94 -18.05 -26.39
N VAL A 215 -4.27 -16.77 -26.19
CA VAL A 215 -3.30 -15.71 -25.85
C VAL A 215 -2.62 -15.99 -24.52
N LEU A 216 -3.36 -16.54 -23.56
CA LEU A 216 -2.89 -16.76 -22.20
C LEU A 216 -2.12 -18.09 -22.05
N THR A 217 -1.99 -18.88 -23.12
CA THR A 217 -1.28 -20.16 -23.07
C THR A 217 0.25 -20.02 -23.10
N SER A 218 0.78 -18.84 -23.45
CA SER A 218 2.21 -18.56 -23.50
C SER A 218 2.87 -18.56 -22.11
N LEU A 219 2.12 -18.15 -21.07
CA LEU A 219 2.57 -18.23 -19.68
C LEU A 219 2.18 -19.56 -19.06
N ARG A 220 3.20 -20.32 -18.64
CA ARG A 220 3.01 -21.47 -17.75
C ARG A 220 2.92 -20.97 -16.31
N LEU A 221 1.72 -20.60 -15.89
CA LEU A 221 1.45 -20.31 -14.49
C LEU A 221 1.83 -21.51 -13.62
N ARG A 222 2.23 -21.23 -12.38
CA ARG A 222 2.22 -22.23 -11.32
C ARG A 222 0.77 -22.62 -11.04
N ALA A 223 0.24 -23.55 -11.83
CA ALA A 223 -1.06 -24.14 -11.57
C ALA A 223 -0.95 -25.02 -10.33
N SER A 224 -1.79 -24.77 -9.34
CA SER A 224 -1.92 -25.65 -8.19
C SER A 224 -2.53 -26.99 -8.60
N ALA A 225 -1.92 -28.09 -8.19
CA ALA A 225 -2.47 -29.44 -8.39
C ALA A 225 -3.63 -29.72 -7.42
N ASP A 226 -3.62 -29.08 -6.25
CA ASP A 226 -4.65 -29.14 -5.22
C ASP A 226 -4.75 -27.75 -4.56
N PRO A 227 -5.59 -26.85 -5.12
CA PRO A 227 -5.72 -25.48 -4.60
C PRO A 227 -6.15 -25.44 -3.13
N ALA A 228 -6.95 -26.41 -2.67
CA ALA A 228 -7.39 -26.45 -1.28
C ALA A 228 -6.22 -26.79 -0.36
N ALA A 229 -5.41 -27.80 -0.71
CA ALA A 229 -4.22 -28.14 0.06
C ALA A 229 -3.18 -27.01 0.09
N ASP A 230 -3.02 -26.26 -1.01
CA ASP A 230 -2.12 -25.08 -1.04
C ASP A 230 -2.60 -23.97 -0.09
N VAL A 231 -3.91 -23.77 0.05
CA VAL A 231 -4.49 -22.81 1.01
C VAL A 231 -4.35 -23.32 2.44
N ASP A 232 -4.63 -24.59 2.69
CA ASP A 232 -4.50 -25.20 4.02
C ASP A 232 -3.04 -25.28 4.49
N ALA A 233 -2.07 -25.21 3.58
CA ALA A 233 -0.65 -25.13 3.89
C ALA A 233 -0.19 -23.73 4.35
N VAL A 234 -1.02 -22.70 4.23
CA VAL A 234 -0.72 -21.36 4.75
C VAL A 234 -0.75 -21.42 6.28
N GLU A 235 0.41 -21.19 6.89
CA GLU A 235 0.55 -21.17 8.36
C GLU A 235 -0.16 -19.94 8.92
N VAL A 236 -1.21 -20.17 9.71
CA VAL A 236 -1.91 -19.11 10.43
C VAL A 236 -1.17 -18.85 11.74
N PRO A 237 -0.68 -17.63 12.00
CA PRO A 237 -0.06 -17.26 13.26
C PRO A 237 -0.99 -17.55 14.45
N ALA A 238 -0.44 -17.73 15.65
CA ALA A 238 -1.27 -17.95 16.84
C ALA A 238 -2.23 -16.76 17.06
N ALA A 239 -3.47 -17.06 17.49
CA ALA A 239 -4.42 -16.02 17.82
C ALA A 239 -3.86 -15.16 18.99
N PRO A 240 -3.83 -13.82 18.86
CA PRO A 240 -3.39 -12.94 19.93
C PRO A 240 -4.38 -12.97 21.09
N ASP A 241 -3.88 -12.72 22.30
CA ASP A 241 -4.73 -12.48 23.47
C ASP A 241 -5.29 -11.05 23.40
N VAL A 242 -6.58 -10.95 23.10
CA VAL A 242 -7.32 -9.68 23.00
C VAL A 242 -8.38 -9.52 24.09
N GLU A 243 -8.41 -10.43 25.06
CA GLU A 243 -9.46 -10.47 26.09
C GLU A 243 -9.46 -9.17 26.91
N GLY A 244 -10.63 -8.52 26.98
CA GLY A 244 -10.82 -7.29 27.73
C GLY A 244 -10.17 -6.03 27.13
N LEU A 245 -9.54 -6.13 25.95
CA LEU A 245 -8.90 -4.98 25.31
C LEU A 245 -9.90 -4.11 24.54
N SER A 246 -10.89 -4.74 23.91
CA SER A 246 -11.78 -4.07 22.95
C SER A 246 -12.56 -2.91 23.57
N ILE A 247 -12.99 -1.97 22.73
CA ILE A 247 -13.86 -0.86 23.15
C ILE A 247 -15.19 -1.40 23.69
N SER A 248 -15.73 -2.44 23.07
CA SER A 248 -16.97 -3.10 23.43
C SER A 248 -16.90 -3.70 24.84
N GLU A 249 -15.82 -4.41 25.17
CA GLU A 249 -15.60 -4.95 26.52
C GLU A 249 -15.34 -3.85 27.55
N ARG A 250 -14.48 -2.87 27.21
CA ARG A 250 -14.14 -1.74 28.10
C ARG A 250 -15.38 -0.91 28.47
N THR A 251 -16.39 -0.89 27.60
CA THR A 251 -17.62 -0.12 27.79
C THR A 251 -18.80 -0.93 28.36
N ALA A 252 -18.67 -2.25 28.49
CA ALA A 252 -19.78 -3.16 28.82
C ALA A 252 -20.53 -2.82 30.12
N THR A 253 -19.84 -2.30 31.13
CA THR A 253 -20.41 -1.94 32.44
C THR A 253 -20.59 -0.43 32.65
N LEU A 254 -20.27 0.37 31.63
CA LEU A 254 -20.26 1.82 31.74
C LEU A 254 -21.65 2.42 31.48
N SER A 255 -21.91 3.58 32.09
CA SER A 255 -23.11 4.39 31.77
C SER A 255 -23.12 4.80 30.30
N LYS A 256 -24.30 5.00 29.69
CA LYS A 256 -24.45 5.46 28.28
C LYS A 256 -23.57 6.68 27.94
N ARG A 257 -23.45 7.63 28.87
CA ARG A 257 -22.59 8.82 28.68
C ARG A 257 -21.11 8.43 28.58
N ALA A 258 -20.65 7.54 29.45
CA ALA A 258 -19.27 7.06 29.44
C ALA A 258 -18.98 6.20 28.19
N VAL A 259 -19.91 5.35 27.76
CA VAL A 259 -19.83 4.62 26.47
C VAL A 259 -19.61 5.62 25.34
N SER A 260 -20.47 6.63 25.23
CA SER A 260 -20.34 7.67 24.20
C SER A 260 -19.01 8.41 24.25
N THR A 261 -18.48 8.71 25.44
CA THR A 261 -17.16 9.33 25.57
C THR A 261 -16.04 8.41 25.08
N VAL A 262 -16.04 7.13 25.46
CA VAL A 262 -15.02 6.16 25.04
C VAL A 262 -15.06 5.96 23.53
N THR A 263 -16.25 5.79 22.94
CA THR A 263 -16.42 5.66 21.49
C THR A 263 -15.94 6.92 20.75
N ALA A 264 -16.20 8.11 21.28
CA ALA A 264 -15.72 9.37 20.69
C ALA A 264 -14.19 9.48 20.72
N LEU A 265 -13.55 9.08 21.83
CA LEU A 265 -12.09 9.04 21.95
C LEU A 265 -11.46 8.03 20.97
N ALA A 266 -12.05 6.84 20.84
CA ALA A 266 -11.57 5.82 19.89
C ALA A 266 -11.72 6.28 18.44
N ALA A 267 -12.86 6.87 18.08
CA ALA A 267 -13.09 7.41 16.74
C ALA A 267 -12.16 8.58 16.41
N ALA A 268 -11.94 9.50 17.37
CA ALA A 268 -10.99 10.58 17.22
C ALA A 268 -9.55 10.06 17.07
N GLY A 269 -9.16 9.05 17.86
CA GLY A 269 -7.87 8.37 17.74
C GLY A 269 -7.63 7.79 16.36
N ALA A 270 -8.56 6.97 15.87
CA ALA A 270 -8.47 6.38 14.54
C ALA A 270 -8.38 7.44 13.42
N ALA A 271 -9.18 8.51 13.52
CA ALA A 271 -9.14 9.62 12.57
C ALA A 271 -7.80 10.38 12.59
N GLN A 272 -7.23 10.62 13.78
CA GLN A 272 -5.93 11.27 13.91
C GLN A 272 -4.79 10.39 13.38
N PHE A 273 -4.81 9.08 13.69
CA PHE A 273 -3.82 8.14 13.15
C PHE A 273 -3.88 8.07 11.63
N ARG A 274 -5.07 8.09 11.03
CA ARG A 274 -5.26 8.17 9.58
C ARG A 274 -4.73 9.48 8.98
N ALA A 275 -4.95 10.62 9.65
CA ALA A 275 -4.58 11.92 9.11
C ALA A 275 -3.08 12.23 9.25
N HIS A 276 -2.45 11.79 10.34
CA HIS A 276 -1.12 12.22 10.72
C HIS A 276 -0.13 11.06 10.95
N GLY A 277 -0.59 9.82 10.88
CA GLY A 277 0.16 8.64 11.27
C GLY A 277 0.20 8.44 12.79
N TYR A 278 0.37 7.18 13.21
CA TYR A 278 0.39 6.82 14.63
C TYR A 278 1.52 7.54 15.41
N ARG A 279 2.74 7.58 14.86
CA ARG A 279 3.91 8.16 15.55
C ARG A 279 3.77 9.66 15.81
N SER A 280 3.22 10.40 14.84
CA SER A 280 3.07 11.87 14.92
C SER A 280 1.85 12.32 15.71
N THR A 281 0.89 11.43 15.96
CA THR A 281 -0.32 11.76 16.75
C THR A 281 -0.01 11.80 18.24
N SER A 282 -0.45 12.85 18.94
CA SER A 282 -0.37 12.99 20.40
C SER A 282 -1.72 12.74 21.08
N VAL A 283 -1.71 12.53 22.40
CA VAL A 283 -2.96 12.46 23.19
C VAL A 283 -3.72 13.80 23.14
N ASP A 284 -3.01 14.92 23.04
CA ASP A 284 -3.62 16.25 22.98
C ASP A 284 -4.43 16.42 21.67
N ASP A 285 -3.89 15.97 20.53
CA ASP A 285 -4.61 15.98 19.25
C ASP A 285 -5.92 15.16 19.31
N ILE A 286 -5.87 14.01 20.00
CA ILE A 286 -7.02 13.10 20.15
C ILE A 286 -8.11 13.72 21.00
N VAL A 287 -7.76 14.31 22.15
CA VAL A 287 -8.77 14.91 23.05
C VAL A 287 -9.34 16.21 22.50
N GLU A 288 -8.55 16.97 21.75
CA GLU A 288 -9.02 18.13 20.99
C GLU A 288 -10.05 17.69 19.93
N ALA A 289 -9.71 16.69 19.11
CA ALA A 289 -10.61 16.15 18.09
C ALA A 289 -11.89 15.53 18.69
N ALA A 290 -11.80 14.90 19.87
CA ALA A 290 -12.95 14.36 20.59
C ALA A 290 -13.75 15.42 21.37
N ALA A 291 -13.28 16.67 21.42
CA ALA A 291 -13.85 17.76 22.21
C ALA A 291 -14.03 17.42 23.71
N VAL A 292 -13.02 16.79 24.31
CA VAL A 292 -13.00 16.44 25.74
C VAL A 292 -11.75 16.97 26.44
N ALA A 293 -11.80 17.10 27.78
CA ALA A 293 -10.63 17.48 28.55
C ALA A 293 -9.59 16.35 28.60
N ARG A 294 -8.30 16.67 28.61
CA ARG A 294 -7.18 15.70 28.72
C ARG A 294 -7.36 14.67 29.85
N GLY A 295 -7.81 15.09 31.03
CA GLY A 295 -8.08 14.16 32.15
C GLY A 295 -9.18 13.14 31.87
N THR A 296 -10.05 13.39 30.89
CA THR A 296 -11.09 12.44 30.45
C THR A 296 -10.47 11.28 29.68
N PHE A 297 -9.41 11.51 28.90
CA PHE A 297 -8.68 10.43 28.22
C PHE A 297 -8.10 9.45 29.23
N TYR A 298 -7.34 9.96 30.20
CA TYR A 298 -6.67 9.15 31.21
C TYR A 298 -7.61 8.46 32.19
N LYS A 299 -8.90 8.81 32.20
CA LYS A 299 -9.92 8.05 32.90
C LYS A 299 -10.24 6.71 32.21
N TYR A 300 -10.08 6.65 30.89
CA TYR A 300 -10.49 5.52 30.06
C TYR A 300 -9.34 4.81 29.36
N PHE A 301 -8.22 5.47 29.11
CA PHE A 301 -7.06 4.92 28.44
C PHE A 301 -5.77 5.34 29.14
N ASN A 302 -4.82 4.43 29.31
CA ASN A 302 -3.57 4.70 30.00
C ASN A 302 -2.65 5.63 29.18
N ASP A 303 -2.56 5.37 27.88
CA ASP A 303 -1.77 6.11 26.92
C ASP A 303 -2.30 5.90 25.49
N LYS A 304 -1.56 6.41 24.51
CA LYS A 304 -1.89 6.28 23.08
C LYS A 304 -1.81 4.82 22.59
N GLN A 305 -0.93 4.00 23.16
CA GLN A 305 -0.77 2.59 22.79
C GLN A 305 -1.93 1.75 23.34
N ASP A 306 -2.42 2.04 24.55
CA ASP A 306 -3.63 1.42 25.13
C ASP A 306 -4.88 1.73 24.28
N LEU A 307 -5.01 2.98 23.79
CA LEU A 307 -6.05 3.33 22.82
C LEU A 307 -5.90 2.54 21.51
N LEU A 308 -4.68 2.44 20.96
CA LEU A 308 -4.41 1.69 19.74
C LEU A 308 -4.73 0.20 19.93
N ALA A 309 -4.35 -0.41 21.07
CA ALA A 309 -4.65 -1.80 21.39
C ALA A 309 -6.16 -2.05 21.44
N ALA A 310 -6.92 -1.15 22.07
CA ALA A 310 -8.38 -1.26 22.14
C ALA A 310 -9.04 -1.16 20.76
N VAL A 311 -8.55 -0.27 19.89
CA VAL A 311 -9.04 -0.14 18.51
C VAL A 311 -8.58 -1.32 17.65
N ALA A 312 -7.36 -1.83 17.85
CA ALA A 312 -6.83 -3.00 17.16
C ALA A 312 -7.65 -4.26 17.49
N ALA A 313 -8.05 -4.46 18.74
CA ALA A 313 -8.91 -5.56 19.14
C ALA A 313 -10.29 -5.51 18.43
N GLU A 314 -10.89 -4.33 18.29
CA GLU A 314 -12.13 -4.15 17.51
C GLU A 314 -11.92 -4.46 16.01
N ILE A 315 -10.81 -4.00 15.45
CA ILE A 315 -10.41 -4.30 14.06
C ILE A 315 -10.23 -5.80 13.87
N TYR A 316 -9.63 -6.49 14.84
CA TYR A 316 -9.40 -7.93 14.81
C TYR A 316 -10.70 -8.72 14.75
N THR A 317 -11.67 -8.42 15.63
CA THR A 317 -12.98 -9.06 15.61
C THR A 317 -13.71 -8.82 14.27
N ALA A 318 -13.63 -7.61 13.73
CA ALA A 318 -14.20 -7.30 12.43
C ALA A 318 -13.49 -8.06 11.29
N ALA A 319 -12.15 -8.15 11.31
CA ALA A 319 -11.37 -8.87 10.32
C ALA A 319 -11.71 -10.37 10.29
N MET A 320 -11.85 -11.01 11.46
CA MET A 320 -12.31 -12.41 11.54
C MET A 320 -13.69 -12.58 10.89
N THR A 321 -14.61 -11.67 11.18
CA THR A 321 -15.95 -11.69 10.57
C THR A 321 -15.90 -11.50 9.05
N PHE A 322 -15.04 -10.60 8.55
CA PHE A 322 -14.86 -10.43 7.11
C PHE A 322 -14.28 -11.68 6.44
N ALA A 323 -13.29 -12.31 7.06
CA ALA A 323 -12.63 -13.52 6.59
C ALA A 323 -13.60 -14.71 6.48
N GLU A 324 -14.40 -14.93 7.53
CA GLU A 324 -15.44 -15.96 7.53
C GLU A 324 -16.48 -15.68 6.44
N ARG A 325 -16.99 -14.44 6.37
CA ARG A 325 -18.06 -14.09 5.43
C ARG A 325 -17.62 -14.19 3.97
N ILE A 326 -16.40 -13.78 3.61
CA ILE A 326 -15.97 -13.84 2.21
C ILE A 326 -15.75 -15.28 1.74
N ALA A 327 -15.30 -16.17 2.63
CA ALA A 327 -14.97 -17.55 2.28
C ALA A 327 -16.16 -18.33 1.68
N ASP A 328 -17.38 -17.98 2.08
CA ASP A 328 -18.62 -18.64 1.67
C ASP A 328 -19.36 -17.92 0.51
N VAL A 329 -18.83 -16.81 -0.01
CA VAL A 329 -19.46 -16.07 -1.12
C VAL A 329 -19.19 -16.78 -2.43
N ASP A 330 -20.22 -17.08 -3.23
CA ASP A 330 -20.03 -17.32 -4.67
C ASP A 330 -19.94 -15.93 -5.35
N PRO A 331 -18.76 -15.52 -5.83
CA PRO A 331 -18.54 -14.17 -6.35
C PRO A 331 -19.29 -13.87 -7.65
N VAL A 332 -19.87 -14.90 -8.31
CA VAL A 332 -20.64 -14.77 -9.54
C VAL A 332 -22.13 -14.95 -9.27
N ALA A 333 -22.52 -15.94 -8.47
CA ALA A 333 -23.92 -16.22 -8.19
C ALA A 333 -24.51 -15.25 -7.14
N ASP A 334 -23.71 -14.82 -6.16
CA ASP A 334 -24.13 -13.98 -5.04
C ASP A 334 -23.55 -12.56 -5.14
N GLU A 335 -23.65 -11.96 -6.32
CA GLU A 335 -23.04 -10.65 -6.64
C GLU A 335 -23.39 -9.55 -5.63
N GLN A 336 -24.65 -9.50 -5.17
CA GLN A 336 -25.08 -8.51 -4.19
C GLN A 336 -24.40 -8.70 -2.83
N THR A 337 -24.13 -9.95 -2.44
CA THR A 337 -23.43 -10.27 -1.19
C THR A 337 -21.97 -9.82 -1.29
N LEU A 338 -21.31 -10.10 -2.41
CA LEU A 338 -19.95 -9.63 -2.67
C LEU A 338 -19.88 -8.09 -2.67
N ARG A 339 -20.81 -7.43 -3.37
CA ARG A 339 -20.92 -5.97 -3.42
C ARG A 339 -21.06 -5.36 -2.02
N ASN A 340 -21.95 -5.91 -1.20
CA ASN A 340 -22.15 -5.46 0.18
C ASN A 340 -20.90 -5.70 1.05
N TRP A 341 -20.22 -6.83 0.85
CA TRP A 341 -18.96 -7.14 1.52
C TRP A 341 -17.89 -6.10 1.16
N LEU A 342 -17.72 -5.80 -0.13
CA LEU A 342 -16.74 -4.81 -0.62
C LEU A 342 -17.05 -3.41 -0.10
N ALA A 343 -18.30 -2.97 -0.16
CA ALA A 343 -18.71 -1.65 0.36
C ALA A 343 -18.39 -1.53 1.86
N THR A 344 -18.74 -2.55 2.64
CA THR A 344 -18.47 -2.58 4.09
C THR A 344 -16.96 -2.61 4.37
N TYR A 345 -16.20 -3.39 3.60
CA TYR A 345 -14.75 -3.49 3.75
C TYR A 345 -14.04 -2.19 3.38
N VAL A 346 -14.48 -1.52 2.30
CA VAL A 346 -13.96 -0.22 1.86
C VAL A 346 -14.14 0.83 2.95
N GLU A 347 -15.33 0.93 3.54
CA GLU A 347 -15.60 1.86 4.65
C GLU A 347 -14.76 1.51 5.89
N PHE A 348 -14.69 0.22 6.23
CA PHE A 348 -13.88 -0.28 7.33
C PHE A 348 -12.40 0.06 7.18
N TYR A 349 -11.82 -0.26 6.03
CA TYR A 349 -10.41 0.00 5.75
C TYR A 349 -10.12 1.50 5.71
N ASP A 350 -11.04 2.30 5.16
CA ASP A 350 -10.90 3.76 5.19
C ASP A 350 -10.79 4.27 6.63
N ARG A 351 -11.75 3.89 7.47
CA ARG A 351 -11.83 4.31 8.86
C ARG A 351 -10.61 3.92 9.69
N TYR A 352 -10.03 2.75 9.43
CA TYR A 352 -8.98 2.17 10.27
C TYR A 352 -7.61 2.08 9.61
N SER A 353 -7.44 2.56 8.38
CA SER A 353 -6.17 2.56 7.62
C SER A 353 -4.98 3.04 8.46
N GLY A 354 -5.07 4.16 9.17
CA GLY A 354 -3.98 4.66 10.01
C GLY A 354 -3.65 3.79 11.23
N CYS A 355 -4.62 3.02 11.75
CA CYS A 355 -4.35 2.00 12.75
C CYS A 355 -3.63 0.81 12.11
N ILE A 356 -4.15 0.31 10.98
CA ILE A 356 -3.60 -0.83 10.25
C ILE A 356 -2.15 -0.59 9.81
N GLU A 357 -1.87 0.61 9.30
CA GLU A 357 -0.51 1.06 8.95
C GLU A 357 0.42 1.07 10.17
N ALA A 358 -0.08 1.35 11.38
CA ALA A 358 0.75 1.41 12.58
C ALA A 358 1.45 0.08 12.89
N TRP A 359 0.79 -1.07 12.72
CA TRP A 359 1.46 -2.37 12.88
C TRP A 359 2.07 -2.89 11.58
N ALA A 360 1.47 -2.58 10.41
CA ALA A 360 2.03 -3.00 9.13
C ALA A 360 3.40 -2.36 8.82
N GLU A 361 3.68 -1.18 9.37
CA GLU A 361 4.95 -0.45 9.19
C GLU A 361 5.90 -0.59 10.39
N GLY A 362 5.59 -1.43 11.39
CA GLY A 362 6.41 -1.57 12.60
C GLY A 362 6.48 -0.27 13.41
N ALA A 363 5.39 0.49 13.47
CA ALA A 363 5.32 1.70 14.29
C ALA A 363 5.13 1.42 15.79
N THR A 364 4.87 0.17 16.15
CA THR A 364 4.75 -0.36 17.50
C THR A 364 5.43 -1.73 17.59
N ASP A 365 6.06 -2.00 18.73
CA ASP A 365 6.67 -3.31 19.05
C ASP A 365 5.80 -4.12 20.03
N ASP A 366 4.56 -3.67 20.26
CA ASP A 366 3.59 -4.35 21.12
C ASP A 366 3.23 -5.73 20.55
N PRO A 367 3.55 -6.84 21.24
CA PRO A 367 3.35 -8.18 20.70
C PRO A 367 1.88 -8.51 20.40
N THR A 368 0.94 -7.95 21.18
CA THR A 368 -0.49 -8.19 20.96
C THR A 368 -0.97 -7.46 19.72
N ILE A 369 -0.59 -6.19 19.54
CA ILE A 369 -0.97 -5.42 18.34
C ILE A 369 -0.34 -6.02 17.08
N VAL A 370 0.93 -6.46 17.15
CA VAL A 370 1.60 -7.16 16.05
C VAL A 370 0.87 -8.47 15.72
N GLY A 371 0.56 -9.29 16.74
CA GLY A 371 -0.18 -10.55 16.55
C GLY A 371 -1.59 -10.36 15.97
N ILE A 372 -2.29 -9.28 16.33
CA ILE A 372 -3.57 -8.88 15.71
C ILE A 372 -3.39 -8.66 14.21
N GLY A 373 -2.36 -7.89 13.84
CA GLY A 373 -2.07 -7.59 12.44
C GLY A 373 -1.73 -8.83 11.63
N GLU A 374 -0.81 -9.65 12.14
CA GLU A 374 -0.33 -10.86 11.46
C GLU A 374 -1.45 -11.90 11.33
N ASN A 375 -2.08 -12.30 12.44
CA ASN A 375 -3.13 -13.31 12.41
C ASN A 375 -4.34 -12.84 11.56
N GLY A 376 -4.85 -11.63 11.83
CA GLY A 376 -6.03 -11.10 11.14
C GLY A 376 -5.82 -10.98 9.64
N GLN A 377 -4.61 -10.61 9.20
CA GLN A 377 -4.28 -10.53 7.78
C GLN A 377 -4.24 -11.91 7.12
N VAL A 378 -3.65 -12.91 7.77
CA VAL A 378 -3.59 -14.27 7.21
C VAL A 378 -4.99 -14.88 7.12
N LEU A 379 -5.85 -14.67 8.12
CA LEU A 379 -7.25 -15.12 8.06
C LEU A 379 -8.01 -14.50 6.88
N MET A 380 -7.83 -13.20 6.64
CA MET A 380 -8.43 -12.51 5.50
C MET A 380 -7.95 -13.09 4.15
N ASP A 381 -6.65 -13.36 4.03
CA ASP A 381 -6.06 -13.91 2.81
C ASP A 381 -6.53 -15.36 2.57
N VAL A 382 -6.63 -16.18 3.63
CA VAL A 382 -7.19 -17.54 3.57
C VAL A 382 -8.67 -17.52 3.19
N GLY A 383 -9.47 -16.63 3.78
CA GLY A 383 -10.89 -16.47 3.42
C GLY A 383 -11.07 -16.07 1.96
N ALA A 384 -10.29 -15.09 1.49
CA ALA A 384 -10.25 -14.69 0.09
C ALA A 384 -9.85 -15.83 -0.85
N ALA A 385 -8.83 -16.62 -0.49
CA ALA A 385 -8.40 -17.77 -1.27
C ALA A 385 -9.51 -18.83 -1.36
N ARG A 386 -10.21 -19.12 -0.24
CA ARG A 386 -11.35 -20.06 -0.19
C ARG A 386 -12.49 -19.63 -1.12
N MET A 387 -12.85 -18.35 -1.11
CA MET A 387 -13.83 -17.78 -2.04
C MET A 387 -13.43 -18.06 -3.51
N LEU A 388 -12.16 -17.78 -3.85
CA LEU A 388 -11.67 -17.89 -5.22
C LEU A 388 -11.58 -19.34 -5.71
N ILE A 389 -11.21 -20.30 -4.85
CA ILE A 389 -11.18 -21.72 -5.23
C ILE A 389 -12.57 -22.36 -5.25
N GLY A 390 -13.53 -21.83 -4.48
CA GLY A 390 -14.91 -22.32 -4.46
C GLY A 390 -15.64 -22.13 -5.80
N ARG A 391 -15.22 -21.11 -6.56
CA ARG A 391 -15.72 -20.82 -7.91
C ARG A 391 -14.54 -20.68 -8.89
N PRO A 392 -14.01 -21.76 -9.46
CA PRO A 392 -12.88 -21.67 -10.38
C PRO A 392 -13.19 -20.79 -11.59
N GLY A 393 -12.27 -19.88 -11.91
CA GLY A 393 -12.30 -19.07 -13.13
C GLY A 393 -11.86 -19.84 -14.38
N PRO A 394 -11.77 -19.15 -15.53
CA PRO A 394 -11.28 -19.75 -16.77
C PRO A 394 -9.78 -20.09 -16.74
N TYR A 395 -9.04 -19.57 -15.75
CA TYR A 395 -7.60 -19.78 -15.58
C TYR A 395 -7.27 -20.34 -14.19
N PRO A 396 -6.37 -21.34 -14.11
CA PRO A 396 -5.98 -21.96 -12.84
C PRO A 396 -4.92 -21.12 -12.13
N PHE A 397 -5.33 -20.03 -11.49
CA PHE A 397 -4.44 -19.20 -10.69
C PHE A 397 -3.87 -19.99 -9.49
N ASP A 398 -2.66 -19.63 -9.05
CA ASP A 398 -2.21 -19.99 -7.70
C ASP A 398 -3.16 -19.29 -6.70
N PRO A 399 -3.86 -20.05 -5.84
CA PRO A 399 -4.92 -19.48 -5.00
C PRO A 399 -4.39 -18.47 -3.97
N VAL A 400 -3.16 -18.64 -3.52
CA VAL A 400 -2.51 -17.73 -2.58
C VAL A 400 -2.18 -16.42 -3.29
N VAL A 401 -1.58 -16.48 -4.48
CA VAL A 401 -1.29 -15.27 -5.26
C VAL A 401 -2.58 -14.55 -5.68
N ALA A 402 -3.62 -15.29 -6.05
CA ALA A 402 -4.93 -14.73 -6.38
C ALA A 402 -5.55 -13.98 -5.19
N ALA A 403 -5.46 -14.53 -3.98
CA ALA A 403 -5.87 -13.84 -2.76
C ALA A 403 -5.05 -12.57 -2.49
N LEU A 404 -3.74 -12.57 -2.74
CA LEU A 404 -2.90 -11.37 -2.65
C LEU A 404 -3.31 -10.29 -3.65
N ILE A 405 -3.71 -10.66 -4.87
CA ILE A 405 -4.28 -9.71 -5.85
C ILE A 405 -5.58 -9.12 -5.32
N LEU A 406 -6.47 -9.95 -4.75
CA LEU A 406 -7.71 -9.46 -4.14
C LEU A 406 -7.45 -8.53 -2.96
N ARG A 407 -6.52 -8.88 -2.07
CA ARG A 407 -6.03 -8.00 -0.99
C ARG A 407 -5.52 -6.67 -1.55
N ALA A 408 -4.70 -6.71 -2.60
CA ALA A 408 -4.18 -5.49 -3.24
C ALA A 408 -5.31 -4.63 -3.81
N LEU A 409 -6.32 -5.23 -4.46
CA LEU A 409 -7.49 -4.52 -4.97
C LEU A 409 -8.19 -3.74 -3.85
N VAL A 410 -8.63 -4.45 -2.79
CA VAL A 410 -9.49 -3.88 -1.75
C VAL A 410 -8.77 -2.89 -0.83
N THR A 411 -7.45 -3.03 -0.67
CA THR A 411 -6.66 -2.13 0.19
C THR A 411 -6.04 -0.95 -0.55
N ARG A 412 -5.81 -1.05 -1.87
CA ARG A 412 -5.04 -0.02 -2.60
C ARG A 412 -5.84 0.78 -3.61
N VAL A 413 -6.83 0.21 -4.30
CA VAL A 413 -7.52 0.89 -5.40
C VAL A 413 -8.17 2.17 -4.92
N ARG A 414 -8.91 2.12 -3.82
CA ARG A 414 -9.53 3.31 -3.23
C ARG A 414 -8.51 4.39 -2.86
N GLN A 415 -7.42 4.00 -2.19
CA GLN A 415 -6.37 4.93 -1.80
C GLN A 415 -5.67 5.55 -3.01
N ALA A 416 -5.55 4.80 -4.11
CA ALA A 416 -4.92 5.28 -5.34
C ALA A 416 -5.85 6.21 -6.13
N ALA A 417 -7.16 6.00 -6.04
CA ALA A 417 -8.16 6.89 -6.63
C ALA A 417 -8.14 8.31 -6.03
N LEU A 418 -7.70 8.48 -4.77
CA LEU A 418 -7.50 9.80 -4.18
C LEU A 418 -6.45 10.66 -4.90
N ASP A 419 -5.53 10.01 -5.63
CA ASP A 419 -4.52 10.70 -6.43
C ASP A 419 -5.02 11.06 -7.84
N LEU A 420 -6.22 10.64 -8.25
CA LEU A 420 -6.77 11.02 -9.56
C LEU A 420 -7.13 12.52 -9.61
N PRO A 421 -7.16 13.14 -10.80
CA PRO A 421 -7.59 14.53 -10.97
C PRO A 421 -9.06 14.73 -10.59
N GLU A 422 -9.91 13.77 -10.96
CA GLU A 422 -11.32 13.73 -10.65
C GLU A 422 -11.57 12.71 -9.53
N PRO A 423 -12.18 13.12 -8.40
CA PRO A 423 -12.49 12.20 -7.32
C PRO A 423 -13.50 11.15 -7.76
N ILE A 424 -13.26 9.89 -7.41
CA ILE A 424 -14.20 8.79 -7.60
C ILE A 424 -14.93 8.55 -6.28
N HIS A 425 -16.26 8.43 -6.33
CA HIS A 425 -17.07 8.15 -5.14
C HIS A 425 -16.95 6.68 -4.69
N ASP A 426 -17.26 6.41 -3.41
CA ASP A 426 -17.11 5.05 -2.85
C ASP A 426 -17.96 4.00 -3.61
N ASP A 427 -19.17 4.36 -4.07
CA ASP A 427 -20.00 3.46 -4.89
C ASP A 427 -19.31 3.10 -6.22
N GLU A 428 -18.69 4.07 -6.89
CA GLU A 428 -17.94 3.85 -8.13
C GLU A 428 -16.67 3.01 -7.88
N ILE A 429 -16.03 3.15 -6.72
CA ILE A 429 -14.93 2.26 -6.30
C ILE A 429 -15.42 0.84 -6.12
N VAL A 430 -16.58 0.63 -5.51
CA VAL A 430 -17.17 -0.71 -5.36
C VAL A 430 -17.48 -1.30 -6.73
N GLU A 431 -18.08 -0.55 -7.66
CA GLU A 431 -18.32 -1.03 -9.03
C GLU A 431 -17.02 -1.35 -9.79
N LEU A 432 -15.98 -0.54 -9.61
CA LEU A 432 -14.66 -0.82 -10.16
C LEU A 432 -14.09 -2.13 -9.62
N LEU A 433 -14.13 -2.34 -8.30
CA LEU A 433 -13.67 -3.58 -7.67
C LEU A 433 -14.47 -4.79 -8.17
N MET A 434 -15.79 -4.68 -8.26
CA MET A 434 -16.66 -5.72 -8.82
C MET A 434 -16.28 -6.05 -10.27
N THR A 435 -16.09 -5.02 -11.11
CA THR A 435 -15.67 -5.17 -12.51
C THR A 435 -14.33 -5.89 -12.63
N LEU A 436 -13.33 -5.47 -11.84
CA LEU A 436 -12.00 -6.06 -11.85
C LEU A 436 -12.00 -7.52 -11.36
N ILE A 437 -12.80 -7.84 -10.34
CA ILE A 437 -12.95 -9.21 -9.83
C ILE A 437 -13.64 -10.10 -10.87
N ARG A 438 -14.80 -9.68 -11.40
CA ARG A 438 -15.58 -10.41 -12.42
C ARG A 438 -14.76 -10.71 -13.66
N ARG A 439 -14.06 -9.70 -14.19
CA ARG A 439 -13.24 -9.85 -15.38
C ARG A 439 -11.95 -10.59 -15.09
N GLY A 440 -11.17 -10.12 -14.12
CA GLY A 440 -9.82 -10.60 -13.87
C GLY A 440 -9.73 -12.03 -13.33
N PHE A 441 -10.65 -12.43 -12.45
CA PHE A 441 -10.66 -13.80 -11.91
C PHE A 441 -11.57 -14.74 -12.68
N PHE A 442 -12.69 -14.25 -13.24
CA PHE A 442 -13.74 -15.11 -13.81
C PHE A 442 -13.97 -14.92 -15.32
N GLY A 443 -13.27 -14.00 -15.99
CA GLY A 443 -13.39 -13.78 -17.43
C GLY A 443 -14.77 -13.31 -17.89
N LEU A 444 -15.55 -12.67 -17.01
CA LEU A 444 -16.90 -12.21 -17.31
C LEU A 444 -16.90 -10.75 -17.77
N ALA A 445 -17.16 -10.51 -19.05
CA ALA A 445 -17.11 -9.18 -19.67
C ALA A 445 -18.22 -8.20 -19.20
N THR A 446 -19.39 -8.76 -18.85
CA THR A 446 -20.60 -8.06 -18.41
C THR A 446 -20.86 -8.26 -16.93
#